data_AF-A0AAW3EN01-F1
#
_entry.id   AF-A0AAW3EN01-F1
#
_cell.length_a   1.000
_cell.length_b   1.000
_cell.length_c   1.000
_cell.angle_alpha   90.00
_cell.angle_beta   90.00
_cell.angle_gamma   90.00
#
_symmetry.space_group_name_H-M   'P 1'
#
loop_
_entity.id
_entity.type
_entity.pdbx_description
1 polymer ?
#
loop_
_entity_poly.entity_id
_entity_poly.type
_entity_poly.pdbx_seq_one_letter_code
_entity_poly.pdbx_strand_id
1 'polypeptide(L)'
;MPELITVEELAFALKKTVKSIRSDATRNPKCLPPRCRLPGNKRLLWRREDVKDWIDNSVELRGENCDIAKDVNSLQKKRGRPPKKKPK
;
A
#
# COMPACT_ATOMS: atom_id res chain seq x y z
N MET A 1 9.23 -11.84 22.61
CA MET A 1 8.44 -12.50 21.54
C MET A 1 8.37 -11.53 20.37
N PRO A 2 8.53 -11.96 19.11
CA PRO A 2 8.44 -11.05 17.97
C PRO A 2 7.01 -10.50 17.88
N GLU A 3 6.84 -9.20 18.09
CA GLU A 3 5.56 -8.54 17.97
C GLU A 3 5.23 -8.38 16.49
N LEU A 4 4.30 -9.21 16.02
CA LEU A 4 3.79 -9.15 14.66
C LEU A 4 2.65 -8.16 14.59
N ILE A 5 2.78 -7.16 13.73
CA ILE A 5 1.72 -6.20 13.45
C ILE A 5 0.90 -6.66 12.24
N THR A 6 -0.39 -6.36 12.30
CA THR A 6 -1.33 -6.65 11.20
C THR A 6 -1.36 -5.49 10.19
N VAL A 7 -2.08 -5.70 9.07
CA VAL A 7 -2.29 -4.67 8.05
C VAL A 7 -2.92 -3.39 8.63
N GLU A 8 -3.85 -3.53 9.58
CA GLU A 8 -4.57 -2.41 10.19
C GLU A 8 -3.64 -1.55 11.03
N GLU A 9 -2.78 -2.21 11.79
CA GLU A 9 -1.83 -1.56 12.68
C GLU A 9 -0.66 -0.92 11.91
N LEU A 10 -0.18 -1.57 10.84
CA LEU A 10 0.75 -0.97 9.89
C LEU A 10 0.14 0.25 9.19
N ALA A 11 -1.13 0.18 8.80
CA ALA A 11 -1.84 1.28 8.17
C ALA A 11 -1.93 2.49 9.11
N PHE A 12 -2.18 2.24 10.41
CA PHE A 12 -2.16 3.28 11.44
C PHE A 12 -0.77 3.90 11.60
N ALA A 13 0.29 3.08 11.70
CA ALA A 13 1.67 3.55 11.85
C ALA A 13 2.15 4.41 10.65
N LEU A 14 1.80 4.00 9.43
CA LEU A 14 2.17 4.72 8.20
C LEU A 14 1.17 5.83 7.81
N LYS A 15 0.10 6.04 8.59
CA LYS A 15 -1.03 6.94 8.27
C LYS A 15 -1.61 6.70 6.86
N LYS A 16 -1.61 5.44 6.42
CA LYS A 16 -2.18 4.99 5.13
C LYS A 16 -3.49 4.25 5.37
N THR A 17 -4.26 4.01 4.31
CA THR A 17 -5.44 3.15 4.39
C THR A 17 -5.06 1.68 4.21
N VAL A 18 -5.78 0.77 4.88
CA VAL A 18 -5.63 -0.69 4.75
C VAL A 18 -5.68 -1.15 3.28
N LYS A 19 -6.56 -0.54 2.48
CA LYS A 19 -6.70 -0.83 1.06
C LYS A 19 -5.45 -0.44 0.26
N SER A 20 -4.83 0.70 0.58
CA SER A 20 -3.57 1.12 -0.01
C SER A 20 -2.44 0.17 0.38
N ILE A 21 -2.33 -0.22 1.65
CA ILE A 21 -1.30 -1.19 2.08
C ILE A 21 -1.42 -2.53 1.35
N ARG A 22 -2.64 -3.09 1.22
CA ARG A 22 -2.85 -4.33 0.45
C ARG A 22 -2.46 -4.19 -1.02
N SER A 23 -2.73 -3.02 -1.61
CA SER A 23 -2.37 -2.71 -3.00
C SER A 23 -0.85 -2.54 -3.15
N ASP A 24 -0.22 -1.79 -2.26
CA ASP A 24 1.23 -1.57 -2.23
C ASP A 24 1.98 -2.90 -2.04
N ALA A 25 1.50 -3.78 -1.17
CA ALA A 25 2.10 -5.10 -0.93
C ALA A 25 2.13 -6.01 -2.17
N THR A 26 1.30 -5.73 -3.18
CA THR A 26 1.24 -6.49 -4.44
C THR A 26 1.86 -5.75 -5.61
N ARG A 27 1.57 -4.44 -5.76
CA ARG A 27 2.04 -3.62 -6.89
C ARG A 27 3.43 -3.03 -6.67
N ASN A 28 3.77 -2.64 -5.45
CA ASN A 28 5.04 -2.00 -5.16
C ASN A 28 5.60 -2.45 -3.79
N PRO A 29 6.15 -3.67 -3.71
CA PRO A 29 6.64 -4.22 -2.46
C PRO A 29 7.84 -3.46 -1.88
N LYS A 30 8.47 -2.53 -2.63
CA LYS A 30 9.57 -1.68 -2.16
C LYS A 30 9.10 -0.52 -1.27
N CYS A 31 7.83 -0.13 -1.37
CA CYS A 31 7.24 0.96 -0.57
C CYS A 31 6.75 0.51 0.81
N LEU A 32 6.95 -0.75 1.17
CA LEU A 32 6.54 -1.31 2.44
C LEU A 32 7.72 -2.03 3.10
N PRO A 33 7.69 -2.15 4.43
CA PRO A 33 8.68 -2.91 5.16
C PRO A 33 8.64 -4.40 4.77
N PRO A 34 9.74 -5.15 5.02
CA PRO A 34 9.85 -6.57 4.75
C PRO A 34 8.66 -7.35 5.31
N ARG A 35 7.90 -8.02 4.44
CA ARG A 35 6.76 -8.84 4.88
C ARG A 35 7.24 -10.12 5.57
N CYS A 36 6.62 -10.44 6.70
CA CYS A 36 6.87 -11.69 7.40
C CYS A 36 5.98 -12.79 6.81
N ARG A 37 6.58 -13.70 6.03
CA ARG A 37 5.88 -14.87 5.46
C ARG A 37 6.06 -16.07 6.38
N LEU A 38 5.00 -16.45 7.09
CA LEU A 38 4.97 -17.67 7.90
C LEU A 38 4.52 -18.86 7.04
N PRO A 39 5.15 -20.05 7.18
CA PRO A 39 4.73 -21.23 6.44
C PRO A 39 3.28 -21.59 6.79
N GLY A 40 2.45 -21.81 5.77
CA GLY A 40 1.03 -22.16 5.93
C GLY A 40 0.07 -20.98 6.11
N ASN A 41 0.55 -19.74 6.29
CA ASN A 41 -0.31 -18.58 6.50
C ASN A 41 -0.23 -17.57 5.34
N LYS A 42 -1.38 -17.28 4.73
CA LYS A 42 -1.51 -16.28 3.65
C LYS A 42 -1.73 -14.85 4.18
N ARG A 43 -1.72 -14.65 5.49
CA ARG A 43 -1.93 -13.33 6.12
C ARG A 43 -0.70 -12.44 5.89
N LEU A 44 -0.99 -11.17 5.60
CA LEU A 44 0.00 -10.10 5.56
C LEU A 44 0.34 -9.69 7.00
N LEU A 45 1.56 -10.00 7.41
CA LEU A 45 2.11 -9.72 8.72
C LEU A 45 3.47 -9.06 8.55
N TRP A 46 3.82 -8.17 9.48
CA TRP A 46 5.12 -7.52 9.55
C TRP A 46 5.65 -7.59 10.98
N ARG A 47 6.97 -7.58 11.14
CA ARG A 47 7.57 -7.44 12.46
C ARG A 47 7.58 -5.96 12.84
N ARG A 48 7.22 -5.66 14.09
CA ARG A 48 7.24 -4.29 14.60
C ARG A 48 8.65 -3.68 14.54
N GLU A 49 9.68 -4.50 14.81
CA GLU A 49 11.11 -4.14 14.70
C GLU A 49 11.46 -3.70 13.28
N ASP A 50 11.24 -4.57 12.27
CA ASP A 50 11.54 -4.25 10.87
C ASP A 50 10.81 -2.99 10.37
N VAL A 51 9.57 -2.76 10.85
CA VAL A 51 8.78 -1.58 10.46
C VAL A 51 9.37 -0.32 11.08
N LYS A 52 9.78 -0.39 12.35
CA LYS A 52 10.44 0.71 13.03
C LYS A 52 11.77 1.04 12.37
N ASP A 53 12.62 0.04 12.17
CA ASP A 53 13.92 0.21 11.52
C ASP A 53 13.75 0.76 10.10
N TRP A 54 12.77 0.28 9.34
CA TRP A 54 12.47 0.80 8.02
C TRP A 54 12.05 2.27 8.04
N ILE A 55 11.23 2.68 9.00
CA ILE A 55 10.84 4.09 9.19
C ILE A 55 12.07 4.92 9.58
N ASP A 56 12.87 4.48 10.53
CA ASP A 56 14.06 5.21 11.01
C ASP A 56 15.08 5.40 9.86
N ASN A 57 15.35 4.35 9.08
CA ASN A 57 16.23 4.42 7.91
C ASN A 57 15.66 5.31 6.78
N SER A 58 14.34 5.35 6.61
CA SER A 58 13.71 6.18 5.56
C SER A 58 13.53 7.64 5.97
N VAL A 59 13.58 7.96 7.27
CA VAL A 59 13.62 9.33 7.79
C VAL A 59 14.97 9.99 7.51
N GLU A 60 16.08 9.24 7.55
CA GLU A 60 17.43 9.75 7.18
C GLU A 60 17.58 10.00 5.66
N LEU A 61 16.80 9.29 4.85
CA LEU A 61 16.75 9.43 3.38
C LEU A 61 15.83 10.56 2.89
N ARG A 62 15.44 11.50 3.77
CA ARG A 62 14.69 12.69 3.38
C ARG A 62 15.61 13.72 2.71
N GLY A 63 16.10 13.37 1.54
CA GLY A 63 16.53 14.30 0.51
C GLY A 63 15.67 14.15 -0.73
N GLU A 64 15.46 12.92 -1.22
CA GLU A 64 14.90 12.73 -2.56
C GLU A 64 14.13 11.40 -2.62
N ASN A 65 12.84 11.49 -3.00
CA ASN A 65 11.95 10.40 -3.43
C ASN A 65 11.04 9.72 -2.39
N CYS A 66 9.96 10.40 -2.03
CA CYS A 66 8.64 9.75 -2.03
C CYS A 66 7.52 10.69 -2.52
N ASP A 67 7.75 11.38 -3.64
CA ASP A 67 6.71 12.05 -4.43
C ASP A 67 5.99 11.08 -5.40
N ILE A 68 5.66 9.86 -4.95
CA ILE A 68 4.91 8.91 -5.77
C ILE A 68 3.80 8.24 -4.93
N ALA A 69 2.83 9.04 -4.52
CA ALA A 69 1.44 8.60 -4.37
C ALA A 69 0.45 9.76 -4.52
N LYS A 70 0.75 10.70 -5.41
CA LYS A 70 -0.31 11.39 -6.16
C LYS A 70 -0.78 10.45 -7.28
N ASP A 71 -1.30 9.27 -6.97
CA ASP A 71 -2.28 8.63 -7.87
C ASP A 71 -3.64 9.20 -7.50
N VAL A 72 -3.78 10.46 -7.87
CA VAL A 72 -5.05 11.10 -8.11
C VAL A 72 -5.78 10.30 -9.18
N ASN A 73 -6.94 9.77 -8.80
CA ASN A 73 -8.12 9.94 -9.64
C ASN A 73 -8.06 9.32 -11.06
N SER A 74 -7.60 8.07 -11.22
CA SER A 74 -7.69 7.34 -12.50
C SER A 74 -8.87 6.36 -12.61
N LEU A 75 -9.75 6.29 -11.61
CA LEU A 75 -11.15 5.87 -11.83
C LEU A 75 -11.97 7.04 -12.41
N GLN A 76 -11.39 7.76 -13.37
CA GLN A 76 -12.18 8.48 -14.36
C GLN A 76 -12.98 7.44 -15.14
N LYS A 77 -14.24 7.28 -14.72
CA LYS A 77 -15.42 6.96 -15.54
C LYS A 77 -15.10 6.19 -16.83
N LYS A 78 -15.38 4.89 -16.84
CA LYS A 78 -15.64 4.16 -18.09
C LYS A 78 -16.78 4.86 -18.84
N ARG A 79 -16.45 5.79 -19.74
CA ARG A 79 -17.35 6.25 -20.80
C ARG A 79 -17.45 5.11 -21.79
N GLY A 80 -18.46 4.27 -21.60
CA GLY A 80 -18.61 3.03 -22.36
C GLY A 80 -20.07 2.64 -22.57
N ARG A 81 -20.81 3.47 -23.31
CA ARG A 81 -21.90 3.07 -24.22
C ARG A 81 -22.20 4.25 -25.15
N PRO A 82 -21.99 4.16 -26.47
CA PRO A 82 -22.44 5.20 -27.39
C PRO A 82 -23.96 5.36 -27.28
N PRO A 83 -24.53 6.58 -27.28
CA PRO A 83 -25.97 6.74 -27.29
C PRO A 83 -26.54 6.21 -28.61
N LYS A 84 -27.54 5.32 -28.51
CA LYS A 84 -28.26 4.75 -29.65
C LYS A 84 -29.00 5.88 -30.37
N LYS A 85 -28.65 6.19 -31.63
CA LYS A 85 -29.43 7.12 -32.47
C LYS A 85 -30.85 6.53 -32.65
N LYS A 86 -31.89 7.34 -32.40
CA LYS A 86 -33.28 6.96 -32.71
C LYS A 86 -33.59 7.27 -34.18
N PRO A 87 -34.33 6.39 -34.90
CA PRO A 87 -34.76 6.67 -36.27
C PRO A 87 -35.89 7.71 -36.29
N LYS A 88 -36.03 8.38 -37.43
CA LYS A 88 -37.03 9.40 -37.75
C LYS A 88 -38.26 8.76 -38.39
#